data_AF-A0A6P8N592-F1
#
_entry.id   AF-A0A6P8N592-F1
#
_cell.length_a   1.000
_cell.length_b   1.000
_cell.length_c   1.000
_cell.angle_alpha   90.00
_cell.angle_beta   90.00
_cell.angle_gamma   90.00
#
_symmetry.space_group_name_H-M   'P 1'
#
loop_
_entity.id
_entity.type
_entity.pdbx_description
1 polymer ?
#
loop_
_entity_poly.entity_id
_entity_poly.type
_entity_poly.pdbx_seq_one_letter_code
_entity_poly.pdbx_strand_id
1 'polypeptide(L)'
;MDAAARPSEEVVVVLQNLVRTLRSLLGRIREEEARENNEVFNQQCFWDTLGQTFKVISQEATKLSLAFSKPPLPLVEDCQKLSEGLQNAVLAAATMYCWLPKSQGMTLRKSIRGAIAEVVDGTIQLIEVILSTPLQSLSQEQLMTTGGVWESCEQVSCLPRDNRASVLLVITEYLGVVKDALEEMEQAQADNMNPFNDVLEDEELGAPSNQDAYWSEADQQLLAPCMGLMKASKACLKKVIAAVKAHGKADTPEHVAQLDDLADIANEVSPRLQNWLQC
;
A
#
# COMPACT_ATOMS: atom_id res chain seq x y z
N MET A 1 0.00 -21.24 -39.02
CA MET A 1 0.88 -20.77 -37.94
C MET A 1 0.90 -19.27 -38.02
N ASP A 2 -0.07 -18.61 -37.36
CA ASP A 2 -0.04 -17.15 -37.25
C ASP A 2 1.12 -16.78 -36.34
N ALA A 3 2.08 -16.04 -36.88
CA ALA A 3 3.14 -15.44 -36.09
C ALA A 3 2.51 -14.62 -34.97
N ALA A 4 3.06 -14.68 -33.76
CA ALA A 4 2.69 -13.79 -32.67
C ALA A 4 2.72 -12.35 -33.18
N ALA A 5 1.56 -11.69 -33.21
CA ALA A 5 1.48 -10.28 -33.54
C ALA A 5 2.28 -9.52 -32.47
N ARG A 6 3.45 -9.02 -32.85
CA ARG A 6 4.28 -8.17 -32.00
C ARG A 6 4.03 -6.73 -32.38
N PRO A 7 4.04 -5.79 -31.42
CA PRO A 7 4.05 -4.37 -31.75
C PRO A 7 5.23 -4.04 -32.64
N SER A 8 5.09 -3.02 -33.49
CA SER A 8 6.24 -2.48 -34.23
C SER A 8 7.29 -1.94 -33.26
N GLU A 9 8.54 -1.89 -33.69
CA GLU A 9 9.64 -1.35 -32.88
C GLU A 9 9.36 0.09 -32.42
N GLU A 10 8.74 0.91 -33.27
CA GLU A 10 8.33 2.26 -32.92
C GLU A 10 7.26 2.31 -31.81
N VAL A 11 6.27 1.40 -31.85
CA VAL A 11 5.26 1.28 -30.80
C VAL A 11 5.88 0.84 -29.47
N VAL A 12 6.84 -0.10 -29.52
CA VAL A 12 7.60 -0.52 -28.34
C VAL A 12 8.36 0.65 -27.72
N VAL A 13 9.01 1.49 -28.54
CA VAL A 13 9.73 2.68 -28.07
C VAL A 13 8.78 3.67 -27.39
N VAL A 14 7.57 3.89 -27.93
CA VAL A 14 6.56 4.77 -27.32
C VAL A 14 6.17 4.27 -25.92
N LEU A 15 5.84 2.99 -25.79
CA LEU A 15 5.46 2.40 -24.50
C LEU A 15 6.62 2.40 -23.49
N GLN A 16 7.86 2.14 -23.93
CA GLN A 16 9.05 2.23 -23.07
C GLN A 16 9.31 3.66 -22.58
N ASN A 17 9.08 4.65 -23.43
CA ASN A 17 9.19 6.06 -23.04
C ASN A 17 8.11 6.43 -22.01
N LEU A 18 6.88 5.93 -22.18
CA LEU A 18 5.81 6.10 -21.21
C LEU A 18 6.19 5.50 -19.85
N VAL A 19 6.66 4.24 -19.81
CA VAL A 19 7.13 3.60 -18.56
C VAL A 19 8.22 4.42 -17.89
N ARG A 20 9.23 4.90 -18.63
CA ARG A 20 10.29 5.73 -18.08
C ARG A 20 9.75 7.02 -17.45
N THR A 21 8.78 7.63 -18.11
CA THR A 21 8.14 8.87 -17.66
C THR A 21 7.34 8.64 -16.39
N LEU A 22 6.52 7.58 -16.36
CA LEU A 22 5.74 7.21 -15.18
C LEU A 22 6.62 6.84 -13.99
N ARG A 23 7.73 6.11 -14.20
CA ARG A 23 8.71 5.80 -13.13
C ARG A 23 9.38 7.08 -12.60
N SER A 24 9.74 8.01 -13.47
CA SER A 24 10.30 9.29 -13.05
C SER A 24 9.29 10.09 -12.23
N LEU A 25 8.02 10.13 -12.66
CA LEU A 25 6.93 10.77 -11.92
C LEU A 25 6.68 10.08 -10.58
N LEU A 26 6.71 8.74 -10.52
CA LEU A 26 6.57 7.97 -9.29
C LEU A 26 7.67 8.30 -8.28
N GLY A 27 8.92 8.37 -8.73
CA GLY A 27 10.04 8.80 -7.89
C GLY A 27 9.81 10.19 -7.32
N ARG A 28 9.38 11.14 -8.17
CA ARG A 28 9.02 12.49 -7.74
C ARG A 28 7.86 12.51 -6.75
N ILE A 29 6.78 11.78 -7.00
CA ILE A 29 5.63 11.71 -6.07
C ILE A 29 6.08 11.22 -4.69
N ARG A 30 7.00 10.26 -4.64
CA ARG A 30 7.52 9.70 -3.36
C ARG A 30 8.43 10.68 -2.62
N GLU A 31 9.26 11.43 -3.34
CA GLU A 31 10.25 12.38 -2.78
C GLU A 31 9.70 13.80 -2.52
N GLU A 32 8.75 14.26 -3.33
CA GLU A 32 8.36 15.67 -3.38
C GLU A 32 7.47 16.05 -2.18
N GLU A 33 7.99 16.94 -1.32
CA GLU A 33 7.14 17.72 -0.42
C GLU A 33 6.40 18.77 -1.24
N ALA A 34 5.10 18.57 -1.40
CA ALA A 34 4.24 19.51 -2.11
C ALA A 34 4.38 20.96 -1.60
N ARG A 35 4.35 21.89 -2.56
CA ARG A 35 4.46 23.33 -2.32
C ARG A 35 3.26 23.85 -1.53
N GLU A 36 3.50 24.84 -0.68
CA GLU A 36 2.42 25.59 -0.04
C GLU A 36 1.70 26.44 -1.09
N ASN A 37 0.43 26.14 -1.33
CA ASN A 37 -0.49 27.03 -2.04
C ASN A 37 -1.33 27.78 -1.01
N ASN A 38 -1.31 29.12 -1.09
CA ASN A 38 -2.07 30.03 -0.22
C ASN A 38 -3.52 30.26 -0.69
N GLU A 39 -4.01 29.46 -1.64
CA GLU A 39 -5.38 29.57 -2.14
C GLU A 39 -6.38 28.97 -1.16
N VAL A 40 -7.62 29.48 -1.20
CA VAL A 40 -8.73 28.97 -0.38
C VAL A 40 -9.04 27.54 -0.80
N PHE A 41 -8.70 26.58 0.05
CA PHE A 41 -8.93 25.17 -0.20
C PHE A 41 -10.42 24.82 -0.09
N ASN A 42 -11.00 24.34 -1.19
CA ASN A 42 -12.34 23.78 -1.20
C ASN A 42 -12.28 22.25 -1.14
N GLN A 43 -12.59 21.69 0.03
CA GLN A 43 -12.52 20.26 0.29
C GLN A 43 -13.40 19.43 -0.66
N GLN A 44 -14.64 19.88 -0.93
CA GLN A 44 -15.55 19.15 -1.81
C GLN A 44 -15.03 19.11 -3.25
N CYS A 45 -14.64 20.26 -3.79
CA CYS A 45 -14.09 20.38 -5.15
C CYS A 45 -12.79 19.57 -5.30
N PHE A 46 -11.91 19.58 -4.30
CA PHE A 46 -10.71 18.76 -4.28
C PHE A 46 -11.04 17.28 -4.42
N TRP A 47 -11.93 16.77 -3.59
CA TRP A 47 -12.28 15.35 -3.56
C TRP A 47 -13.02 14.88 -4.81
N ASP A 48 -13.92 15.68 -5.35
CA ASP A 48 -14.63 15.38 -6.60
C ASP A 48 -13.65 15.34 -7.78
N THR A 49 -12.72 16.30 -7.83
CA THR A 49 -11.70 16.35 -8.87
C THR A 49 -10.73 15.18 -8.75
N LEU A 50 -10.28 14.85 -7.53
CA LEU A 50 -9.41 13.70 -7.28
C LEU A 50 -10.09 12.40 -7.74
N GLY A 51 -11.34 12.15 -7.33
CA GLY A 51 -12.08 10.96 -7.78
C GLY A 51 -12.24 10.90 -9.29
N GLN A 52 -12.48 12.04 -9.95
CA GLN A 52 -12.56 12.11 -11.40
C GLN A 52 -11.22 11.79 -12.08
N THR A 53 -10.09 12.26 -11.54
CA THR A 53 -8.76 11.92 -12.10
C THR A 53 -8.49 10.42 -12.04
N PHE A 54 -8.79 9.76 -10.93
CA PHE A 54 -8.64 8.30 -10.77
C PHE A 54 -9.55 7.53 -11.74
N LYS A 55 -10.79 7.99 -11.94
CA LYS A 55 -11.69 7.41 -12.94
C LYS A 55 -11.14 7.53 -14.36
N VAL A 56 -10.54 8.68 -14.71
CA VAL A 56 -9.91 8.85 -16.02
C VAL A 56 -8.71 7.91 -16.18
N ILE A 57 -7.86 7.76 -15.15
CA ILE A 57 -6.73 6.82 -15.20
C ILE A 57 -7.22 5.38 -15.48
N SER A 58 -8.22 4.90 -14.74
CA SER A 58 -8.83 3.58 -14.97
C SER A 58 -9.36 3.41 -16.41
N GLN A 59 -10.01 4.44 -16.95
CA GLN A 59 -10.51 4.43 -18.33
C GLN A 59 -9.38 4.39 -19.36
N GLU A 60 -8.33 5.20 -19.18
CA GLU A 60 -7.18 5.22 -20.09
C GLU A 60 -6.38 3.91 -20.02
N ALA A 61 -6.19 3.33 -18.82
CA ALA A 61 -5.58 2.02 -18.65
C ALA A 61 -6.38 0.92 -19.36
N THR A 62 -7.71 0.98 -19.28
CA THR A 62 -8.62 0.06 -19.99
C THR A 62 -8.49 0.20 -21.51
N LYS A 63 -8.49 1.42 -22.02
CA LYS A 63 -8.33 1.69 -23.46
C LYS A 63 -7.00 1.15 -23.96
N LEU A 64 -5.91 1.41 -23.23
CA LEU A 64 -4.58 0.92 -23.57
C LEU A 64 -4.58 -0.62 -23.59
N SER A 65 -5.07 -1.25 -22.54
CA SER A 65 -5.16 -2.70 -22.45
C SER A 65 -5.96 -3.29 -23.64
N LEU A 66 -7.16 -2.79 -23.89
CA LEU A 66 -7.99 -3.29 -25.00
C LEU A 66 -7.35 -3.07 -26.38
N ALA A 67 -6.65 -1.95 -26.60
CA ALA A 67 -5.97 -1.67 -27.86
C ALA A 67 -4.87 -2.71 -28.18
N PHE A 68 -4.20 -3.25 -27.16
CA PHE A 68 -3.16 -4.26 -27.31
C PHE A 68 -3.67 -5.70 -27.11
N SER A 69 -4.98 -5.90 -26.92
CA SER A 69 -5.54 -7.22 -26.60
C SER A 69 -5.66 -8.16 -27.79
N LYS A 70 -5.81 -7.64 -29.01
CA LYS A 70 -5.94 -8.44 -30.23
C LYS A 70 -5.57 -7.63 -31.47
N PRO A 71 -5.15 -8.29 -32.57
CA PRO A 71 -4.94 -7.61 -33.84
C PRO A 71 -6.23 -6.98 -34.41
N PRO A 72 -6.12 -5.90 -35.20
CA PRO A 72 -4.89 -5.19 -35.54
C PRO A 72 -4.36 -4.37 -34.36
N LEU A 73 -3.04 -4.40 -34.16
CA LEU A 73 -2.37 -3.58 -33.15
C LEU A 73 -2.42 -2.10 -33.53
N PRO A 74 -2.43 -1.18 -32.54
CA PRO A 74 -2.52 0.25 -32.82
C PRO A 74 -1.32 0.73 -33.63
N LEU A 75 -1.59 1.70 -34.52
CA LEU A 75 -0.54 2.43 -35.22
C LEU A 75 0.25 3.29 -34.23
N VAL A 76 1.44 3.72 -34.63
CA VAL A 76 2.33 4.54 -33.79
C VAL A 76 1.64 5.81 -33.29
N GLU A 77 0.90 6.50 -34.17
CA GLU A 77 0.15 7.71 -33.81
C GLU A 77 -0.96 7.43 -32.78
N ASP A 78 -1.66 6.31 -32.91
CA ASP A 78 -2.72 5.92 -31.96
C ASP A 78 -2.13 5.49 -30.62
N CYS A 79 -1.00 4.76 -30.64
CA CYS A 79 -0.25 4.42 -29.43
C CYS A 79 0.26 5.67 -28.71
N GLN A 80 0.72 6.69 -29.44
CA GLN A 80 1.12 7.97 -28.87
C GLN A 80 -0.05 8.66 -28.18
N LYS A 81 -1.21 8.78 -28.83
CA LYS A 81 -2.41 9.38 -28.23
C LYS A 81 -2.88 8.64 -26.97
N LEU A 82 -2.88 7.31 -26.99
CA LEU A 82 -3.21 6.50 -25.81
C LEU A 82 -2.20 6.73 -24.66
N SER A 83 -0.92 6.80 -25.00
CA SER A 83 0.16 7.04 -24.02
C SER A 83 0.06 8.43 -23.40
N GLU A 84 -0.20 9.45 -24.22
CA GLU A 84 -0.40 10.83 -23.77
C GLU A 84 -1.65 10.96 -22.89
N GLY A 85 -2.76 10.31 -23.27
CA GLY A 85 -4.00 10.30 -22.48
C GLY A 85 -3.75 9.77 -21.07
N LEU A 86 -3.08 8.61 -20.98
CA LEU A 86 -2.74 7.99 -19.71
C LEU A 86 -1.74 8.82 -18.89
N GLN A 87 -0.68 9.32 -19.53
CA GLN A 87 0.30 10.20 -18.88
C GLN A 87 -0.36 11.46 -18.32
N ASN A 88 -1.23 12.12 -19.08
CA ASN A 88 -1.93 13.33 -18.65
C ASN A 88 -2.87 13.06 -17.49
N ALA A 89 -3.57 11.91 -17.49
CA ALA A 89 -4.44 11.51 -16.40
C ALA A 89 -3.65 11.30 -15.09
N VAL A 90 -2.51 10.62 -15.17
CA VAL A 90 -1.62 10.40 -14.02
C VAL A 90 -1.01 11.73 -13.52
N LEU A 91 -0.58 12.60 -14.44
CA LEU A 91 -0.04 13.91 -14.09
C LEU A 91 -1.10 14.80 -13.43
N ALA A 92 -2.36 14.72 -13.86
CA ALA A 92 -3.46 15.44 -13.23
C ALA A 92 -3.66 14.98 -11.78
N ALA A 93 -3.64 13.67 -11.52
CA ALA A 93 -3.72 13.14 -10.14
C ALA A 93 -2.54 13.60 -9.27
N ALA A 94 -1.31 13.55 -9.81
CA ALA A 94 -0.12 14.05 -9.12
C ALA A 94 -0.22 15.57 -8.83
N THR A 95 -0.79 16.34 -9.76
CA THR A 95 -1.02 17.77 -9.57
C THR A 95 -2.03 18.03 -8.46
N MET A 96 -3.08 17.22 -8.35
CA MET A 96 -4.04 17.31 -7.25
C MET A 96 -3.35 17.15 -5.89
N TYR A 97 -2.41 16.21 -5.75
CA TYR A 97 -1.62 16.07 -4.52
C TYR A 97 -0.87 17.36 -4.14
N CYS A 98 -0.33 18.08 -5.12
CA CYS A 98 0.33 19.36 -4.90
C CYS A 98 -0.62 20.46 -4.42
N TRP A 99 -1.92 20.35 -4.71
CA TRP A 99 -2.94 21.34 -4.34
C TRP A 99 -3.50 21.15 -2.93
N LEU A 100 -3.32 19.98 -2.33
CA LEU A 100 -3.72 19.76 -0.94
C LEU A 100 -2.86 20.68 -0.04
N PRO A 101 -3.41 21.47 0.89
CA PRO A 101 -2.60 22.26 1.81
C PRO A 101 -1.94 21.42 2.90
N LYS A 102 -0.77 21.83 3.42
CA LYS A 102 -0.13 21.17 4.57
C LYS A 102 -0.99 21.30 5.84
N SER A 103 -1.79 22.37 5.93
CA SER A 103 -2.75 22.58 7.02
C SER A 103 -3.90 21.56 7.07
N GLN A 104 -4.09 20.76 6.00
CA GLN A 104 -5.04 19.63 6.02
C GLN A 104 -4.44 18.36 6.64
N GLY A 105 -3.17 18.38 7.05
CA GLY A 105 -2.51 17.32 7.79
C GLY A 105 -1.61 16.44 6.95
N MET A 106 -0.43 16.15 7.47
CA MET A 106 0.61 15.39 6.79
C MET A 106 0.23 13.92 6.66
N THR A 107 -0.51 13.36 7.61
CA THR A 107 -0.98 11.97 7.54
C THR A 107 -1.94 11.77 6.38
N LEU A 108 -2.92 12.66 6.21
CA LEU A 108 -3.82 12.66 5.05
C LEU A 108 -3.05 12.79 3.72
N ARG A 109 -2.08 13.69 3.67
CA ARG A 109 -1.22 13.86 2.50
C ARG A 109 -0.45 12.58 2.17
N LYS A 110 0.10 11.90 3.19
CA LYS A 110 0.79 10.61 3.04
C LYS A 110 -0.15 9.55 2.44
N SER A 111 -1.40 9.46 2.92
CA SER A 111 -2.40 8.51 2.38
C SER A 111 -2.73 8.76 0.90
N ILE A 112 -3.01 10.01 0.53
CA ILE A 112 -3.33 10.36 -0.88
C ILE A 112 -2.13 10.13 -1.79
N ARG A 113 -0.93 10.51 -1.33
CA ARG A 113 0.33 10.24 -2.04
C ARG A 113 0.54 8.74 -2.28
N GLY A 114 0.26 7.92 -1.27
CA GLY A 114 0.32 6.46 -1.36
C GLY A 114 -0.60 5.92 -2.45
N ALA A 115 -1.88 6.31 -2.43
CA ALA A 115 -2.87 5.87 -3.42
C ALA A 115 -2.50 6.28 -4.86
N ILE A 116 -1.99 7.51 -5.06
CA ILE A 116 -1.51 7.94 -6.39
C ILE A 116 -0.31 7.07 -6.80
N ALA A 117 0.64 6.84 -5.90
CA ALA A 117 1.82 6.02 -6.18
C ALA A 117 1.45 4.58 -6.54
N GLU A 118 0.49 3.97 -5.86
CA GLU A 118 -0.02 2.62 -6.15
C GLU A 118 -0.65 2.53 -7.53
N VAL A 119 -1.51 3.51 -7.90
CA VAL A 119 -2.11 3.57 -9.24
C VAL A 119 -1.06 3.74 -10.32
N VAL A 120 -0.04 4.58 -10.10
CA VAL A 120 1.07 4.76 -11.05
C VAL A 120 1.86 3.46 -11.20
N ASP A 121 2.15 2.77 -10.10
CA ASP A 121 2.87 1.49 -10.10
C ASP A 121 2.08 0.40 -10.84
N GLY A 122 0.79 0.24 -10.56
CA GLY A 122 -0.09 -0.68 -11.29
C GLY A 122 -0.16 -0.35 -12.79
N THR A 123 -0.16 0.94 -13.14
CA THR A 123 -0.14 1.38 -14.54
C THR A 123 1.17 1.00 -15.24
N ILE A 124 2.30 1.14 -14.55
CA ILE A 124 3.61 0.69 -15.05
C ILE A 124 3.60 -0.82 -15.28
N GLN A 125 3.11 -1.60 -14.30
CA GLN A 125 3.01 -3.06 -14.41
C GLN A 125 2.16 -3.50 -15.60
N LEU A 126 1.02 -2.84 -15.84
CA LEU A 126 0.18 -3.10 -17.02
C LEU A 126 0.95 -2.89 -18.33
N ILE A 127 1.69 -1.78 -18.47
CA ILE A 127 2.45 -1.49 -19.69
C ILE A 127 3.59 -2.49 -19.88
N GLU A 128 4.24 -2.90 -18.79
CA GLU A 128 5.29 -3.93 -18.81
C GLU A 128 4.74 -5.29 -19.29
N VAL A 129 3.55 -5.68 -18.83
CA VAL A 129 2.87 -6.91 -19.30
C VAL A 129 2.52 -6.81 -20.78
N ILE A 130 2.04 -5.65 -21.25
CA ILE A 130 1.79 -5.43 -22.69
C ILE A 130 3.08 -5.56 -23.50
N LEU A 131 4.21 -5.09 -22.97
CA LEU A 131 5.52 -5.19 -23.64
C LEU A 131 6.10 -6.61 -23.63
N SER A 132 5.79 -7.44 -22.64
CA SER A 132 6.34 -8.79 -22.48
C SER A 132 5.49 -9.89 -23.12
N THR A 133 4.18 -9.66 -23.29
CA THR A 133 3.22 -10.69 -23.69
C THR A 133 3.01 -10.76 -25.21
N PRO A 134 2.85 -11.95 -25.82
CA PRO A 134 2.40 -12.08 -27.20
C PRO A 134 0.96 -11.57 -27.41
N LEU A 135 0.75 -10.54 -28.22
CA LEU A 135 -0.51 -9.80 -28.33
C LEU A 135 -1.50 -10.40 -29.35
N GLN A 136 -1.73 -11.71 -29.24
CA GLN A 136 -2.69 -12.43 -30.10
C GLN A 136 -4.11 -12.43 -29.52
N SER A 137 -4.22 -12.48 -28.20
CA SER A 137 -5.47 -12.41 -27.44
C SER A 137 -5.22 -11.81 -26.07
N LEU A 138 -6.27 -11.30 -25.44
CA LEU A 138 -6.22 -10.76 -24.09
C LEU A 138 -5.69 -11.82 -23.11
N SER A 139 -4.50 -11.60 -22.56
CA SER A 139 -3.86 -12.58 -21.67
C SER A 139 -4.42 -12.49 -20.24
N GLN A 140 -4.28 -13.56 -19.48
CA GLN A 140 -4.65 -13.56 -18.07
C GLN A 140 -3.82 -12.53 -17.29
N GLU A 141 -2.52 -12.42 -17.56
CA GLU A 141 -1.66 -11.41 -16.91
C GLU A 141 -2.11 -9.98 -17.23
N GLN A 142 -2.53 -9.72 -18.47
CA GLN A 142 -3.04 -8.43 -18.88
C GLN A 142 -4.37 -8.09 -18.19
N LEU A 143 -5.27 -9.08 -18.05
CA LEU A 143 -6.51 -8.93 -17.29
C LEU A 143 -6.24 -8.65 -15.81
N MET A 144 -5.32 -9.38 -15.20
CA MET A 144 -4.97 -9.23 -13.79
C MET A 144 -4.35 -7.85 -13.52
N THR A 145 -3.41 -7.42 -14.36
CA THR A 145 -2.79 -6.08 -14.21
C THR A 145 -3.75 -4.95 -14.52
N THR A 146 -4.64 -5.10 -15.50
CA THR A 146 -5.72 -4.11 -15.76
C THR A 146 -6.68 -4.04 -14.57
N GLY A 147 -7.07 -5.19 -14.01
CA GLY A 147 -7.91 -5.28 -12.81
C GLY A 147 -7.24 -4.69 -11.57
N GLY A 148 -5.93 -4.88 -11.41
CA GLY A 148 -5.15 -4.24 -10.33
C GLY A 148 -5.18 -2.72 -10.42
N VAL A 149 -5.04 -2.15 -11.64
CA VAL A 149 -5.19 -0.69 -11.83
C VAL A 149 -6.60 -0.23 -11.46
N TRP A 150 -7.64 -1.00 -11.80
CA TRP A 150 -9.02 -0.67 -11.42
C TRP A 150 -9.21 -0.68 -9.92
N GLU A 151 -8.73 -1.72 -9.24
CA GLU A 151 -8.83 -1.84 -7.79
C GLU A 151 -8.14 -0.66 -7.10
N SER A 152 -6.89 -0.34 -7.48
CA SER A 152 -6.19 0.84 -6.97
C SER A 152 -6.95 2.14 -7.27
N CYS A 153 -7.61 2.24 -8.43
CA CYS A 153 -8.42 3.40 -8.76
C CYS A 153 -9.69 3.52 -7.91
N GLU A 154 -10.36 2.39 -7.61
CA GLU A 154 -11.58 2.35 -6.81
C GLU A 154 -11.32 2.64 -5.32
N GLN A 155 -10.13 2.28 -4.82
CA GLN A 155 -9.71 2.57 -3.45
C GLN A 155 -9.71 4.07 -3.11
N VAL A 156 -9.67 4.97 -4.10
CA VAL A 156 -9.83 6.42 -3.88
C VAL A 156 -11.12 6.78 -3.11
N SER A 157 -12.18 5.97 -3.29
CA SER A 157 -13.46 6.16 -2.62
C SER A 157 -13.38 5.86 -1.12
N CYS A 158 -12.47 4.97 -0.73
CA CYS A 158 -12.20 4.55 0.64
C CYS A 158 -11.18 5.46 1.35
N LEU A 159 -10.56 6.42 0.64
CA LEU A 159 -9.58 7.30 1.26
C LEU A 159 -10.21 8.16 2.37
N PRO A 160 -9.47 8.35 3.47
CA PRO A 160 -9.89 9.24 4.54
C PRO A 160 -10.07 10.66 4.02
N ARG A 161 -11.17 11.33 4.40
CA ARG A 161 -11.54 12.66 3.88
C ARG A 161 -10.98 13.83 4.68
N ASP A 162 -10.45 13.54 5.86
CA ASP A 162 -9.81 14.48 6.78
C ASP A 162 -8.65 13.81 7.52
N ASN A 163 -7.79 14.63 8.16
CA ASN A 163 -6.61 14.10 8.84
C ASN A 163 -6.95 13.19 10.01
N ARG A 164 -8.06 13.46 10.71
CA ARG A 164 -8.48 12.63 11.85
C ARG A 164 -8.78 11.21 11.40
N ALA A 165 -9.50 11.04 10.30
CA ALA A 165 -9.78 9.74 9.70
C ALA A 165 -8.48 9.05 9.26
N SER A 166 -7.53 9.79 8.68
CA SER A 166 -6.22 9.24 8.30
C SER A 166 -5.42 8.74 9.51
N VAL A 167 -5.38 9.52 10.59
CA VAL A 167 -4.68 9.13 11.82
C VAL A 167 -5.37 7.94 12.49
N LEU A 168 -6.71 7.89 12.49
CA LEU A 168 -7.44 6.73 12.97
C LEU A 168 -7.15 5.47 12.16
N LEU A 169 -7.01 5.60 10.84
CA LEU A 169 -6.62 4.50 9.95
C LEU A 169 -5.24 3.95 10.37
N VAL A 170 -4.22 4.82 10.42
CA VAL A 170 -2.84 4.45 10.79
C VAL A 170 -2.78 3.74 12.14
N ILE A 171 -3.43 4.30 13.18
CA ILE A 171 -3.40 3.69 14.51
C ILE A 171 -4.17 2.35 14.53
N THR A 172 -5.21 2.21 13.69
CA THR A 172 -5.98 0.96 13.57
C THR A 172 -5.20 -0.12 12.83
N GLU A 173 -4.51 0.23 11.75
CA GLU A 173 -3.59 -0.67 11.04
C GLU A 173 -2.49 -1.15 11.99
N TYR A 174 -1.91 -0.23 12.76
CA TYR A 174 -0.90 -0.59 13.74
C TYR A 174 -1.46 -1.50 14.85
N LEU A 175 -2.67 -1.24 15.35
CA LEU A 175 -3.36 -2.15 16.25
C LEU A 175 -3.58 -3.55 15.63
N GLY A 176 -3.80 -3.62 14.31
CA GLY A 176 -3.83 -4.88 13.55
C GLY A 176 -2.51 -5.63 13.68
N VAL A 177 -1.39 -4.99 13.32
CA VAL A 177 -0.04 -5.59 13.44
C VAL A 177 0.24 -6.10 14.85
N VAL A 178 -0.12 -5.35 15.90
CA VAL A 178 0.06 -5.79 17.29
C VAL A 178 -0.81 -7.01 17.63
N LYS A 179 -2.01 -7.13 17.06
CA LYS A 179 -2.87 -8.30 17.26
C LYS A 179 -2.29 -9.52 16.57
N ASP A 180 -1.90 -9.38 15.31
CA ASP A 180 -1.36 -10.47 14.50
C ASP A 180 -0.09 -11.04 15.18
N ALA A 181 0.81 -10.15 15.59
CA ALA A 181 2.00 -10.51 16.36
C ALA A 181 1.70 -11.22 17.70
N LEU A 182 0.67 -10.77 18.42
CA LEU A 182 0.23 -11.43 19.66
C LEU A 182 -0.34 -12.81 19.39
N GLU A 183 -1.13 -12.96 18.32
CA GLU A 183 -1.73 -14.24 17.91
C GLU A 183 -0.64 -15.22 17.45
N GLU A 184 0.35 -14.76 16.69
CA GLU A 184 1.53 -15.55 16.31
C GLU A 184 2.32 -16.03 17.53
N MET A 185 2.56 -15.17 18.53
CA MET A 185 3.25 -15.57 19.75
C MET A 185 2.43 -16.54 20.63
N GLU A 186 1.11 -16.33 20.73
CA GLU A 186 0.22 -17.23 21.47
C GLU A 186 0.16 -18.63 20.80
N GLN A 187 0.13 -18.67 19.47
CA GLN A 187 0.19 -19.92 18.71
C GLN A 187 1.55 -20.62 18.87
N ALA A 188 2.66 -19.88 18.74
CA ALA A 188 4.00 -20.42 18.94
C ALA A 188 4.20 -20.99 20.36
N GLN A 189 3.64 -20.35 21.39
CA GLN A 189 3.65 -20.89 22.76
C GLN A 189 2.83 -22.17 22.90
N ALA A 190 1.66 -22.25 22.27
CA ALA A 190 0.83 -23.46 22.28
C ALA A 190 1.53 -24.64 21.58
N ASP A 191 2.22 -24.37 20.47
CA ASP A 191 2.94 -25.37 19.67
C ASP A 191 4.26 -25.81 20.32
N ASN A 192 4.87 -24.96 21.18
CA ASN A 192 6.07 -25.30 21.95
C ASN A 192 5.79 -26.27 23.11
N MET A 193 4.52 -26.45 23.51
CA MET A 193 4.14 -27.41 24.55
C MET A 193 4.31 -28.83 24.03
N ASN A 194 5.47 -29.44 24.34
CA ASN A 194 5.85 -30.79 23.93
C ASN A 194 4.75 -31.82 24.29
N PRO A 195 4.07 -32.46 23.32
CA PRO A 195 3.07 -33.50 23.59
C PRO A 195 3.68 -34.80 24.16
N PHE A 196 5.01 -34.90 24.23
CA PHE A 196 5.75 -36.04 24.78
C PHE A 196 6.38 -35.77 26.15
N ASN A 197 6.10 -34.64 26.81
CA ASN A 197 6.66 -34.35 28.12
C ASN A 197 6.21 -35.32 29.24
N ASP A 198 5.22 -36.18 28.96
CA ASP A 198 4.68 -37.22 29.86
C ASP A 198 5.11 -38.65 29.47
N VAL A 199 5.92 -38.82 28.41
CA VAL A 199 6.49 -40.14 28.09
C VAL A 199 7.76 -40.29 28.92
N LEU A 200 7.67 -41.16 29.93
CA LEU A 200 8.80 -41.65 30.72
C LEU A 200 10.00 -41.89 29.79
N GLU A 201 11.11 -41.20 30.05
CA GLU A 201 12.37 -41.39 29.33
C GLU A 201 12.76 -42.87 29.42
N ASP A 202 12.51 -43.64 28.35
CA ASP A 202 13.03 -44.98 28.20
C ASP A 202 14.51 -44.80 27.80
N GLU A 203 15.42 -45.07 28.74
CA GLU A 203 16.89 -44.85 28.64
C GLU A 203 17.57 -45.54 27.44
N GLU A 204 16.83 -46.30 26.61
CA GLU A 204 17.36 -47.14 25.54
C GLU A 204 17.23 -46.52 24.13
N LEU A 205 16.55 -45.38 23.97
CA LEU A 205 16.50 -44.63 22.72
C LEU A 205 17.11 -43.24 22.91
N GLY A 206 18.32 -43.05 22.39
CA GLY A 206 19.10 -41.82 22.51
C GLY A 206 18.26 -40.54 22.30
N ALA A 207 18.61 -39.52 23.09
CA ALA A 207 17.92 -38.22 23.16
C ALA A 207 17.41 -37.74 21.78
N PRO A 208 16.16 -37.26 21.68
CA PRO A 208 15.63 -36.74 20.43
C PRO A 208 16.56 -35.64 19.89
N SER A 209 17.01 -35.75 18.65
CA SER A 209 17.98 -34.87 17.99
C SER A 209 17.49 -33.43 17.74
N ASN A 210 16.44 -32.97 18.43
CA ASN A 210 15.75 -31.70 18.21
C ASN A 210 15.69 -30.84 19.49
N GLN A 211 16.63 -30.98 20.44
CA GLN A 211 16.65 -30.14 21.65
C GLN A 211 16.79 -28.64 21.35
N ASP A 212 17.40 -28.26 20.21
CA ASP A 212 17.54 -26.87 19.76
C ASP A 212 16.26 -26.27 19.16
N ALA A 213 15.18 -27.06 19.01
CA ALA A 213 13.91 -26.62 18.42
C ALA A 213 12.85 -26.20 19.46
N TYR A 214 13.14 -26.37 20.76
CA TYR A 214 12.21 -26.06 21.85
C TYR A 214 12.71 -24.88 22.67
N TRP A 215 11.77 -24.11 23.23
CA TRP A 215 12.13 -22.98 24.07
C TRP A 215 12.59 -23.49 25.43
N SER A 216 13.71 -22.96 25.92
CA SER A 216 14.17 -23.27 27.27
C SER A 216 13.21 -22.70 28.31
N GLU A 217 13.29 -23.19 29.54
CA GLU A 217 12.50 -22.63 30.65
C GLU A 217 12.79 -21.14 30.88
N ALA A 218 14.02 -20.69 30.61
CA ALA A 218 14.39 -19.28 30.66
C ALA A 218 13.67 -18.47 29.56
N ASP A 219 13.54 -19.01 28.35
CA ASP A 219 12.81 -18.38 27.25
C ASP A 219 11.31 -18.30 27.55
N GLN A 220 10.73 -19.37 28.11
CA GLN A 220 9.33 -19.40 28.57
C GLN A 220 9.06 -18.36 29.67
N GLN A 221 10.01 -18.16 30.58
CA GLN A 221 9.90 -17.11 31.61
C GLN A 221 10.02 -15.69 31.03
N LEU A 222 10.78 -15.48 29.97
CA LEU A 222 10.88 -14.19 29.28
C LEU A 222 9.65 -13.87 28.42
N LEU A 223 9.02 -14.89 27.83
CA LEU A 223 7.84 -14.73 26.98
C LEU A 223 6.65 -14.12 27.71
N ALA A 224 6.38 -14.53 28.95
CA ALA A 224 5.23 -14.02 29.71
C ALA A 224 5.28 -12.48 29.92
N PRO A 225 6.40 -11.87 30.39
CA PRO A 225 6.58 -10.42 30.39
C PRO A 225 6.43 -9.76 29.01
N CYS A 226 6.98 -10.35 27.96
CA CYS A 226 6.91 -9.81 26.59
C CYS A 226 5.47 -9.77 26.06
N MET A 227 4.73 -10.86 26.24
CA MET A 227 3.29 -10.91 25.93
C MET A 227 2.50 -9.91 26.76
N GLY A 228 2.86 -9.74 28.04
CA GLY A 228 2.28 -8.71 28.91
C GLY A 228 2.46 -7.29 28.35
N LEU A 229 3.66 -6.97 27.87
CA LEU A 229 3.97 -5.69 27.24
C LEU A 229 3.17 -5.49 25.95
N MET A 230 3.09 -6.50 25.08
CA MET A 230 2.29 -6.41 23.84
C MET A 230 0.79 -6.27 24.13
N LYS A 231 0.26 -6.97 25.14
CA LYS A 231 -1.14 -6.81 25.60
C LYS A 231 -1.38 -5.40 26.14
N ALA A 232 -0.43 -4.84 26.87
CA ALA A 232 -0.49 -3.44 27.33
C ALA A 232 -0.47 -2.46 26.14
N SER A 233 0.43 -2.65 25.17
CA SER A 233 0.49 -1.84 23.95
C SER A 233 -0.82 -1.88 23.16
N LYS A 234 -1.42 -3.07 22.98
CA LYS A 234 -2.74 -3.26 22.37
C LYS A 234 -3.83 -2.46 23.12
N ALA A 235 -3.82 -2.49 24.45
CA ALA A 235 -4.78 -1.75 25.28
C ALA A 235 -4.57 -0.22 25.18
N CYS A 236 -3.32 0.24 25.15
CA CYS A 236 -2.97 1.64 24.94
C CYS A 236 -3.47 2.15 23.59
N LEU A 237 -3.19 1.42 22.50
CA LEU A 237 -3.67 1.78 21.16
C LEU A 237 -5.20 1.85 21.09
N LYS A 238 -5.91 0.89 21.69
CA LYS A 238 -7.37 0.93 21.79
C LYS A 238 -7.87 2.19 22.51
N LYS A 239 -7.22 2.60 23.59
CA LYS A 239 -7.56 3.84 24.31
C LYS A 239 -7.28 5.07 23.48
N VAL A 240 -6.15 5.13 22.77
CA VAL A 240 -5.82 6.24 21.86
C VAL A 240 -6.86 6.35 20.75
N ILE A 241 -7.24 5.25 20.10
CA ILE A 241 -8.30 5.24 19.08
C ILE A 241 -9.61 5.78 19.65
N ALA A 242 -10.01 5.34 20.86
CA ALA A 242 -11.22 5.83 21.51
C ALA A 242 -11.14 7.33 21.81
N ALA A 243 -10.00 7.82 22.29
CA ALA A 243 -9.78 9.24 22.57
C ALA A 243 -9.83 10.10 21.29
N VAL A 244 -9.17 9.67 20.21
CA VAL A 244 -9.21 10.38 18.92
C VAL A 244 -10.63 10.36 18.34
N LYS A 245 -11.38 9.27 18.48
CA LYS A 245 -12.80 9.22 18.07
C LYS A 245 -13.70 10.15 18.88
N ALA A 246 -13.45 10.28 20.18
CA ALA A 246 -14.28 11.12 21.06
C ALA A 246 -13.92 12.61 20.97
N HIS A 247 -12.64 12.94 20.80
CA HIS A 247 -12.11 14.28 21.04
C HIS A 247 -11.24 14.84 19.91
N GLY A 248 -10.86 14.02 18.92
CA GLY A 248 -10.03 14.47 17.81
C GLY A 248 -10.74 15.53 16.96
N LYS A 249 -10.04 16.61 16.65
CA LYS A 249 -10.51 17.71 15.80
C LYS A 249 -9.48 18.02 14.72
N ALA A 250 -9.93 18.48 13.56
CA ALA A 250 -9.10 18.88 12.44
C ALA A 250 -9.51 20.28 11.92
N ASP A 251 -10.01 21.12 12.82
CA ASP A 251 -10.53 22.47 12.56
C ASP A 251 -9.45 23.56 12.63
N THR A 252 -8.36 23.32 13.36
CA THR A 252 -7.23 24.25 13.51
C THR A 252 -5.91 23.57 13.11
N PRO A 253 -4.92 24.34 12.62
CA PRO A 253 -3.58 23.81 12.33
C PRO A 253 -2.94 23.12 13.54
N GLU A 254 -3.17 23.64 14.75
CA GLU A 254 -2.65 23.06 15.99
C GLU A 254 -3.24 21.69 16.29
N HIS A 255 -4.57 21.52 16.13
CA HIS A 255 -5.20 20.21 16.30
C HIS A 255 -4.75 19.22 15.22
N VAL A 256 -4.55 19.70 13.99
CA VAL A 256 -4.02 18.87 12.89
C VAL A 256 -2.60 18.40 13.19
N ALA A 257 -1.73 19.28 13.70
CA ALA A 257 -0.37 18.93 14.09
C ALA A 257 -0.36 17.89 15.23
N GLN A 258 -1.19 18.05 16.26
CA GLN A 258 -1.31 17.07 17.35
C GLN A 258 -1.76 15.69 16.86
N LEU A 259 -2.64 15.66 15.84
CA LEU A 259 -3.07 14.41 15.22
C LEU A 259 -1.92 13.76 14.43
N ASP A 260 -1.13 14.54 13.70
CA ASP A 260 0.04 14.04 12.97
C ASP A 260 1.11 13.50 13.93
N ASP A 261 1.38 14.18 15.06
CA ASP A 261 2.31 13.70 16.09
C ASP A 261 1.90 12.32 16.62
N LEU A 262 0.59 12.09 16.83
CA LEU A 262 0.08 10.78 17.27
C LEU A 262 0.33 9.68 16.23
N ALA A 263 0.16 9.99 14.94
CA ALA A 263 0.42 9.03 13.87
C ALA A 263 1.92 8.74 13.72
N ASP A 264 2.77 9.75 13.83
CA ASP A 264 4.23 9.57 13.75
C ASP A 264 4.73 8.72 14.93
N ILE A 265 4.25 8.96 16.16
CA ILE A 265 4.56 8.11 17.31
C ILE A 265 4.09 6.67 17.08
N ALA A 266 2.87 6.46 16.56
CA ALA A 266 2.36 5.11 16.29
C ALA A 266 3.21 4.36 15.26
N ASN A 267 3.70 5.05 14.22
CA ASN A 267 4.55 4.47 13.19
C ASN A 267 5.94 4.06 13.72
N GLU A 268 6.51 4.77 14.70
CA GLU A 268 7.81 4.40 15.29
C GLU A 268 7.79 3.08 16.06
N VAL A 269 6.63 2.66 16.58
CA VAL A 269 6.53 1.46 17.40
C VAL A 269 6.42 0.18 16.54
N SER A 270 6.03 0.29 15.26
CA SER A 270 5.88 -0.87 14.35
C SER A 270 7.20 -1.58 14.01
N PRO A 271 8.27 -0.90 13.52
CA PRO A 271 9.55 -1.56 13.26
C PRO A 271 10.17 -2.14 14.53
N ARG A 272 9.91 -1.53 15.69
CA ARG A 272 10.40 -2.04 16.98
C ARG A 272 9.75 -3.36 17.35
N LEU A 273 8.47 -3.54 17.08
CA LEU A 273 7.80 -4.83 17.31
C LEU A 273 8.20 -5.91 16.30
N GLN A 274 8.39 -5.54 15.03
CA GLN A 274 8.87 -6.48 14.00
C GLN A 274 10.28 -6.99 14.32
N ASN A 275 11.18 -6.10 14.75
CA ASN A 275 12.52 -6.50 15.19
C ASN A 275 12.48 -7.41 16.42
N TRP A 276 11.46 -7.27 17.28
CA TRP A 276 11.27 -8.13 18.45
C TRP A 276 10.76 -9.53 18.11
N LEU A 277 9.93 -9.71 17.08
CA LEU A 277 9.47 -11.04 16.63
C LEU A 277 10.56 -11.85 15.91
N GLN A 278 11.61 -11.18 15.43
CA GLN A 278 12.71 -11.82 14.69
C GLN A 278 13.90 -12.21 15.57
N CYS A 279 13.90 -11.82 16.85
CA CYS A 279 14.91 -12.19 17.84
C CYS A 279 14.41 -13.34 18.70
#